data_AF-A0A2E6PYR7-F1
#
_entry.id   AF-A0A2E6PYR7-F1
#
_cell.length_a   1.000
_cell.length_b   1.000
_cell.length_c   1.000
_cell.angle_alpha   90.00
_cell.angle_beta   90.00
_cell.angle_gamma   90.00
#
_symmetry.space_group_name_H-M   'P 1'
#
loop_
_entity.id
_entity.type
_entity.pdbx_description
1 polymer ?
#
loop_
_entity_poly.entity_id
_entity_poly.type
_entity_poly.pdbx_seq_one_letter_code
_entity_poly.pdbx_strand_id
1 'polypeptide(L)' 'MAIKSIKKKKQFPIEIDLTGPDGNAFALMAYADRFAKQLGLDHVTIKAEMMEGDYEHLLEVFDSYFGKFVTLYR' A
#
# COMPACT_ATOMS: atom_id res chain seq x y z
N MET A 1 -34.46 7.80 -8.02
CA MET A 1 -32.98 7.69 -7.92
C MET A 1 -32.65 6.69 -6.82
N ALA A 2 -31.89 5.62 -7.10
CA ALA A 2 -31.59 4.59 -6.11
C ALA A 2 -30.22 4.85 -5.46
N ILE A 3 -30.24 5.47 -4.28
CA ILE A 3 -29.06 5.59 -3.41
C ILE A 3 -28.78 4.20 -2.83
N LYS A 4 -27.61 3.64 -3.12
CA LYS A 4 -27.18 2.33 -2.58
C LYS A 4 -26.62 2.50 -1.17
N SER A 5 -26.98 1.60 -0.27
CA SER A 5 -26.46 1.59 1.12
C SER A 5 -24.93 1.39 1.14
N ILE A 6 -24.22 2.17 1.96
CA ILE A 6 -22.76 2.06 2.17
C ILE A 6 -22.33 0.65 2.60
N LYS A 7 -23.25 -0.11 3.20
CA LYS A 7 -23.04 -1.51 3.60
C LYS A 7 -22.82 -2.47 2.42
N LYS A 8 -23.10 -2.05 1.18
CA LYS A 8 -22.85 -2.83 -0.05
C LYS A 8 -21.49 -2.53 -0.70
N LYS A 9 -20.66 -1.64 -0.14
CA LYS A 9 -19.34 -1.32 -0.68
C LYS A 9 -18.39 -2.47 -0.38
N LYS A 10 -18.21 -3.39 -1.34
CA LYS A 10 -17.10 -4.35 -1.30
C LYS A 10 -15.80 -3.53 -1.39
N GLN A 11 -15.05 -3.45 -0.29
CA GLN A 11 -13.68 -2.95 -0.33
C GLN A 11 -12.85 -4.09 -0.90
N PHE A 12 -12.63 -4.05 -2.21
CA PHE A 12 -11.68 -4.97 -2.84
C PHE A 12 -10.28 -4.70 -2.27
N PRO A 13 -9.41 -5.72 -2.19
CA PRO A 13 -8.01 -5.48 -1.89
C PRO A 13 -7.44 -4.50 -2.92
N ILE A 14 -6.53 -3.64 -2.46
CA ILE A 14 -5.84 -2.69 -3.33
C ILE A 14 -4.85 -3.50 -4.16
N GLU A 15 -4.90 -3.39 -5.48
CA GLU A 15 -4.01 -4.14 -6.37
C GLU A 15 -2.99 -3.18 -6.98
N ILE A 16 -1.71 -3.53 -6.92
CA ILE A 16 -0.62 -2.74 -7.49
C ILE A 16 0.16 -3.62 -8.49
N ASP A 17 0.25 -3.14 -9.73
CA ASP A 17 1.10 -3.73 -10.77
C ASP A 17 2.52 -3.14 -10.66
N LEU A 18 3.47 -3.98 -10.27
CA LEU A 18 4.87 -3.61 -10.09
C LEU A 18 5.59 -3.31 -11.43
N THR A 19 5.03 -3.74 -12.56
CA THR A 19 5.55 -3.41 -13.91
C THR A 19 4.99 -2.07 -14.42
N GLY A 20 3.95 -1.56 -13.77
CA GLY A 20 3.27 -0.33 -14.09
C GLY A 20 3.89 0.92 -13.43
N PRO A 21 3.33 2.10 -13.71
CA PRO A 21 3.80 3.36 -13.13
C PRO A 21 3.67 3.40 -11.60
N ASP A 22 2.72 2.66 -11.02
CA ASP A 22 2.52 2.56 -9.57
C ASP A 22 3.51 1.59 -8.88
N GLY A 23 4.26 0.81 -9.66
CA GLY A 23 5.23 -0.16 -9.15
C GLY A 23 6.53 0.44 -8.64
N ASN A 24 6.85 1.67 -9.01
CA ASN A 24 8.14 2.26 -8.63
C ASN A 24 8.22 2.57 -7.12
N ALA A 25 9.45 2.67 -6.60
CA ALA A 25 9.73 2.91 -5.19
C ALA A 25 9.01 4.15 -4.61
N PHE A 26 8.98 5.27 -5.35
CA PHE A 26 8.34 6.50 -4.88
C PHE A 26 6.82 6.36 -4.78
N ALA A 27 6.20 5.68 -5.74
CA ALA A 27 4.76 5.40 -5.71
C ALA A 27 4.41 4.52 -4.51
N LEU A 28 5.16 3.42 -4.31
CA LEU A 28 4.96 2.53 -3.17
C LEU A 28 5.16 3.23 -1.83
N MET A 29 6.17 4.10 -1.69
CA MET A 29 6.35 4.91 -0.48
C MET A 29 5.20 5.91 -0.26
N ALA A 30 4.62 6.47 -1.32
CA ALA A 30 3.45 7.34 -1.21
C ALA A 30 2.20 6.57 -0.77
N TYR A 31 2.01 5.35 -1.28
CA TYR A 31 0.97 4.44 -0.80
C TYR A 31 1.17 4.07 0.66
N ALA A 32 2.40 3.72 1.06
CA ALA A 32 2.74 3.40 2.44
C ALA A 32 2.41 4.54 3.41
N ASP A 33 2.79 5.79 3.06
CA ASP A 33 2.46 6.97 3.86
C ASP A 33 0.95 7.13 4.05
N ARG A 34 0.19 6.99 2.96
CA ARG A 34 -1.26 7.09 2.99
C ARG A 34 -1.90 5.98 3.83
N PHE A 35 -1.47 4.74 3.66
CA PHE A 35 -2.03 3.58 4.36
C PHE A 35 -1.69 3.61 5.85
N ALA A 36 -0.44 3.94 6.19
CA ALA A 36 -0.02 4.13 7.58
C ALA A 36 -0.88 5.18 8.29
N LYS A 37 -1.12 6.34 7.67
CA LYS A 37 -2.03 7.37 8.20
C LYS A 37 -3.46 6.88 8.39
N GLN A 38 -3.98 6.09 7.44
CA GLN A 38 -5.34 5.53 7.55
C GLN A 38 -5.47 4.48 8.65
N LEU A 39 -4.39 3.77 8.96
CA LEU A 39 -4.35 2.72 9.97
C LEU A 39 -3.87 3.22 11.35
N GLY A 40 -3.43 4.48 11.45
CA GLY A 40 -2.87 5.04 12.68
C GLY A 40 -1.46 4.52 13.01
N LEU A 41 -0.71 4.08 12.01
CA LEU A 41 0.68 3.61 12.14
C LEU A 41 1.67 4.78 11.98
N ASP A 42 2.90 4.58 12.49
CA ASP A 42 3.98 5.54 12.31
C ASP A 42 4.54 5.49 10.88
N HIS A 43 3.96 6.31 10.02
CA HIS A 43 4.37 6.45 8.63
C HIS A 43 5.84 6.87 8.46
N VAL A 44 6.43 7.58 9.44
CA VAL A 44 7.82 8.05 9.34
C VAL A 44 8.76 6.87 9.51
N THR A 45 8.54 6.04 10.52
CA THR A 45 9.33 4.82 10.75
C THR A 45 9.18 3.83 9.60
N ILE A 46 7.96 3.56 9.14
CA ILE A 46 7.72 2.61 8.03
C ILE A 46 8.45 3.09 6.77
N LYS A 47 8.36 4.38 6.46
CA LYS A 47 9.02 4.93 5.27
C LYS A 47 10.55 4.90 5.41
N ALA A 48 11.08 5.14 6.61
CA ALA A 48 12.51 5.00 6.87
C ALA A 48 12.98 3.55 6.66
N GLU A 49 12.25 2.58 7.21
CA GLU A 49 12.52 1.14 7.06
C GLU A 49 12.49 0.71 5.57
N MET A 50 11.52 1.21 4.80
CA MET A 50 11.45 0.99 3.34
C MET A 50 12.64 1.58 2.57
N MET A 51 13.36 2.55 3.13
CA MET A 51 14.51 3.23 2.52
C MET A 51 15.86 2.66 2.94
N GLU A 52 15.90 1.70 3.87
CA GLU A 52 17.15 1.12 4.41
C GLU A 52 17.84 0.13 3.45
N GLY A 53 17.13 -0.35 2.44
CA GLY A 53 17.61 -1.38 1.52
C GLY A 53 17.40 -1.05 0.05
N ASP A 54 17.35 -2.10 -0.77
CA ASP A 54 17.05 -2.01 -2.19
C ASP A 54 15.54 -2.11 -2.47
N TYR A 55 15.19 -2.29 -3.75
CA TYR A 55 13.79 -2.40 -4.14
C TYR A 55 13.10 -3.65 -3.60
N GLU A 56 13.79 -4.78 -3.47
CA GLU A 56 13.17 -6.00 -2.93
C GLU A 56 12.93 -5.84 -1.42
N HIS A 57 13.87 -5.25 -0.68
CA HIS A 57 13.65 -4.86 0.71
C HIS A 57 12.45 -3.93 0.89
N LEU A 58 12.31 -2.94 -0.01
CA LEU A 58 11.14 -2.06 -0.02
C LEU A 58 9.83 -2.86 -0.17
N LEU A 59 9.77 -3.82 -1.08
CA LEU A 59 8.60 -4.67 -1.29
C LEU A 59 8.31 -5.55 -0.07
N GLU A 60 9.32 -6.14 0.54
CA GLU A 60 9.20 -6.96 1.75
C GLU A 60 8.62 -6.15 2.91
N VAL A 61 9.18 -4.97 3.18
CA VAL A 61 8.67 -4.06 4.21
C VAL A 61 7.24 -3.65 3.88
N PHE A 62 6.96 -3.23 2.66
CA PHE A 62 5.61 -2.83 2.25
C PHE A 62 4.58 -3.96 2.44
N ASP A 63 4.90 -5.19 2.00
CA ASP A 63 4.03 -6.35 2.13
C ASP A 63 3.83 -6.75 3.60
N SER A 64 4.87 -6.64 4.44
CA SER A 64 4.77 -6.94 5.87
C SER A 64 3.73 -6.06 6.60
N TYR A 65 3.66 -4.77 6.24
CA TYR A 65 2.72 -3.83 6.85
C TYR A 65 1.34 -3.85 6.17
N PHE A 66 1.28 -4.08 4.85
CA PHE A 66 0.09 -3.79 4.05
C PHE A 66 -0.44 -4.98 3.23
N GLY A 67 0.30 -6.08 3.12
CA GLY A 67 -0.03 -7.28 2.32
C GLY A 67 -1.35 -7.96 2.72
N LYS A 68 -1.86 -7.68 3.93
CA LYS A 68 -3.20 -8.13 4.35
C LYS A 68 -4.34 -7.51 3.52
N PHE A 69 -4.12 -6.36 2.90
CA PHE A 69 -5.14 -5.62 2.15
C PHE A 69 -4.65 -5.03 0.83
N VAL A 70 -3.34 -5.09 0.55
CA VAL A 70 -2.74 -4.81 -0.75
C VAL A 70 -2.23 -6.10 -1.36
N THR A 71 -2.43 -6.29 -2.66
CA THR A 71 -1.87 -7.39 -3.43
C THR A 71 -0.95 -6.82 -4.50
N LEU A 72 0.31 -7.25 -4.48
CA LEU A 72 1.32 -6.85 -5.46
C LEU A 72 1.39 -7.90 -6.57
N TYR A 73 1.38 -7.45 -7.82
CA TYR A 73 1.55 -8.30 -9.01
C TYR A 73 2.83 -7.91 -9.74
N ARG A 74 3.56 -8.89 -10.27
CA ARG A 74 4.81 -8.70 -11.03
C ARG A 74 4.76 -9.49 -12.32
#